data_AF-A0AAV2CW63-F1
#
_entry.id   AF-A0AAV2CW63-F1
#
_cell.length_a   1.000
_cell.length_b   1.000
_cell.length_c   1.000
_cell.angle_alpha   90.00
_cell.angle_beta   90.00
_cell.angle_gamma   90.00
#
_symmetry.space_group_name_H-M   'P 1'
#
loop_
_entity.id
_entity.type
_entity.pdbx_description
1 polymer ?
#
loop_
_entity_poly.entity_id
_entity_poly.type
_entity_poly.pdbx_seq_one_letter_code
_entity_poly.pdbx_strand_id
1 'polypeptide(L)'
;MVVSRVFHIKLSILIDDIKKNSYFGKTIAIMYTVEFQKKGLPHIHLLVWLAEENKLRTAADIDEVISAEIPDPQQDPVGYEAVCKYMLHGPYGEANTNAPCMRDKKRSSNGICSKHYPKEFNSATSFDKFGNVVYRRSNSGTEVQKGNSVLNNRHVVPYNRNLLVRMQAHINVEVCHKGKLIKYLFKYVTKGPDRSLVIAENADAPHNNVEVQSAKYRDEIQQFIDCRSLSSYEAIWRLNEYPIHVREPAVVRLGVHLDGQQKIPYKKQSNVRNVLGNPYASRTHLIEWFALNRRDPEVRILTYAQIPNNYTWLSYCKEWSPRKKGFAIGRIAYVPPGSGDVFFLRMLLTKIRGDVSYAQLRTVNG
;
A
#
# COMPACT_ATOMS: atom_id res chain seq x y z
N MET A 1 -5.28 11.94 -21.36
CA MET A 1 -6.66 11.80 -20.84
C MET A 1 -7.19 10.37 -20.92
N VAL A 2 -7.22 9.75 -22.12
CA VAL A 2 -7.83 8.41 -22.34
C VAL A 2 -7.20 7.33 -21.46
N VAL A 3 -5.87 7.24 -21.40
CA VAL A 3 -5.15 6.22 -20.61
C VAL A 3 -5.59 6.19 -19.15
N SER A 4 -5.61 7.35 -18.47
CA SER A 4 -6.01 7.42 -17.05
C SER A 4 -7.47 7.00 -16.84
N ARG A 5 -8.38 7.37 -17.75
CA ARG A 5 -9.80 7.01 -17.68
C ARG A 5 -10.01 5.52 -17.92
N VAL A 6 -9.40 4.95 -18.96
CA VAL A 6 -9.47 3.51 -19.27
C VAL A 6 -8.86 2.69 -18.14
N PHE A 7 -7.70 3.13 -17.60
CA PHE A 7 -7.09 2.48 -16.45
C PHE A 7 -8.00 2.52 -15.22
N HIS A 8 -8.62 3.67 -14.94
CA HIS A 8 -9.58 3.80 -13.84
C HIS A 8 -10.78 2.86 -14.02
N ILE A 9 -11.36 2.78 -15.23
CA ILE A 9 -12.48 1.86 -15.53
C ILE A 9 -12.06 0.40 -15.28
N LYS A 10 -10.91 -0.01 -15.83
CA LYS A 10 -10.36 -1.36 -15.61
C LYS A 10 -10.12 -1.62 -14.12
N LEU A 11 -9.56 -0.66 -13.41
CA LEU A 11 -9.35 -0.76 -11.97
C LEU A 11 -10.67 -0.94 -11.22
N SER A 12 -11.70 -0.15 -11.53
CA SER A 12 -13.03 -0.27 -10.91
C SER A 12 -13.63 -1.66 -11.13
N ILE A 13 -13.54 -2.20 -12.36
CA ILE A 13 -14.00 -3.56 -12.68
C ILE A 13 -13.25 -4.60 -11.83
N LEU A 14 -11.92 -4.51 -11.76
CA LEU A 14 -11.11 -5.43 -10.96
C LEU A 14 -11.48 -5.39 -9.47
N ILE A 15 -11.67 -4.19 -8.91
CA ILE A 15 -12.06 -4.03 -7.50
C ILE A 15 -13.46 -4.57 -7.24
N ASP A 16 -14.40 -4.35 -8.17
CA ASP A 16 -15.76 -4.88 -8.07
C ASP A 16 -15.78 -6.41 -8.17
N ASP A 17 -14.99 -7.00 -9.06
CA ASP A 17 -14.87 -8.46 -9.16
C ASP A 17 -14.34 -9.07 -7.85
N ILE A 18 -13.28 -8.48 -7.29
CA ILE A 18 -12.66 -8.97 -6.05
C ILE A 18 -13.61 -8.81 -4.86
N LYS A 19 -14.30 -7.67 -4.74
CA LYS A 19 -15.07 -7.33 -3.54
C LYS A 19 -16.54 -7.71 -3.59
N LYS A 20 -17.22 -7.39 -4.70
CA LYS A 20 -18.66 -7.58 -4.84
C LYS A 20 -18.96 -8.97 -5.38
N ASN A 21 -18.22 -9.39 -6.40
CA ASN A 21 -18.42 -10.71 -7.02
C ASN A 21 -17.65 -11.82 -6.32
N SER A 22 -16.94 -11.51 -5.22
CA SER A 22 -16.17 -12.46 -4.41
C SER A 22 -15.27 -13.36 -5.26
N TYR A 23 -14.59 -12.79 -6.25
CA TYR A 23 -13.84 -13.54 -7.25
C TYR A 23 -12.77 -14.48 -6.66
N PHE A 24 -12.11 -14.07 -5.58
CA PHE A 24 -11.16 -14.90 -4.82
C PHE A 24 -11.77 -15.48 -3.54
N GLY A 25 -13.10 -15.40 -3.38
CA GLY A 25 -13.81 -15.59 -2.13
C GLY A 25 -14.12 -14.29 -1.39
N LYS A 26 -14.60 -14.42 -0.15
CA LYS A 26 -15.05 -13.27 0.66
C LYS A 26 -13.87 -12.39 1.04
N THR A 27 -13.87 -11.16 0.52
CA THR A 27 -12.84 -10.16 0.82
C THR A 27 -13.20 -9.38 2.09
N ILE A 28 -12.31 -9.38 3.09
CA ILE A 28 -12.50 -8.65 4.36
C ILE A 28 -11.82 -7.28 4.38
N ALA A 29 -10.77 -7.10 3.58
CA ALA A 29 -10.10 -5.82 3.42
C ALA A 29 -9.38 -5.74 2.07
N ILE A 30 -9.23 -4.53 1.56
CA ILE A 30 -8.36 -4.21 0.42
C ILE A 30 -7.49 -3.00 0.73
N MET A 31 -6.32 -2.96 0.12
CA MET A 31 -5.47 -1.79 0.09
C MET A 31 -4.78 -1.72 -1.25
N TYR A 32 -4.90 -0.59 -1.93
CA TYR A 32 -4.10 -0.37 -3.13
C TYR A 32 -3.57 1.05 -3.23
N THR A 33 -2.51 1.17 -4.03
CA THR A 33 -1.95 2.44 -4.45
C THR A 33 -1.74 2.44 -5.96
N VAL A 34 -2.13 3.53 -6.60
CA VAL A 34 -1.83 3.79 -8.01
C VAL A 34 -0.49 4.52 -8.08
N GLU A 35 0.42 4.02 -8.90
CA GLU A 35 1.74 4.61 -9.13
C GLU A 35 1.89 5.00 -10.60
N PHE A 36 2.37 6.21 -10.82
CA PHE A 36 2.63 6.78 -12.14
C PHE A 36 4.13 6.76 -12.37
N GLN A 37 4.60 5.84 -13.20
CA GLN A 37 6.01 5.79 -13.56
C GLN A 37 6.32 6.94 -14.53
N LYS A 38 7.42 7.67 -14.33
CA LYS A 38 7.81 8.82 -15.18
C LYS A 38 7.67 8.54 -16.69
N LYS A 39 8.10 7.36 -17.14
CA LYS A 39 8.05 6.92 -18.56
C LYS A 39 7.13 5.70 -18.79
N GLY A 40 6.42 5.23 -17.76
CA GLY A 40 5.60 4.02 -17.84
C GLY A 40 4.12 4.32 -17.78
N LEU A 41 3.30 3.33 -18.15
CA LEU A 41 1.86 3.41 -17.93
C LEU A 41 1.54 3.40 -16.43
N PRO A 42 0.38 3.94 -16.02
CA PRO A 42 -0.10 3.78 -14.64
C PRO A 42 -0.14 2.31 -14.25
N HIS A 43 0.21 2.00 -13.01
CA HIS A 43 0.08 0.65 -12.47
C HIS A 43 -0.37 0.70 -11.01
N ILE A 44 -0.73 -0.47 -10.50
CA ILE A 44 -1.39 -0.65 -9.22
C ILE A 44 -0.61 -1.69 -8.43
N HIS A 45 -0.38 -1.40 -7.15
CA HIS A 45 -0.04 -2.40 -6.15
C HIS A 45 -1.27 -2.62 -5.27
N LEU A 46 -1.81 -3.84 -5.24
CA LEU A 46 -3.05 -4.20 -4.53
C LEU A 46 -2.80 -5.37 -3.58
N LEU A 47 -3.27 -5.23 -2.34
CA LEU A 47 -3.40 -6.30 -1.37
C LEU A 47 -4.89 -6.58 -1.13
N VAL A 48 -5.21 -7.87 -1.10
CA VAL A 48 -6.53 -8.40 -0.78
C VAL A 48 -6.38 -9.29 0.44
N TRP A 49 -7.15 -9.01 1.48
CA TRP A 49 -7.28 -9.90 2.63
C TRP A 49 -8.57 -10.68 2.47
N LEU A 50 -8.44 -11.99 2.39
CA LEU A 50 -9.57 -12.92 2.33
C LEU A 50 -10.01 -13.33 3.74
N ALA A 51 -11.29 -13.66 3.88
CA ALA A 51 -11.86 -14.28 5.07
C ALA A 51 -11.15 -15.60 5.37
N GLU A 52 -11.20 -16.06 6.63
CA GLU A 52 -10.40 -17.21 7.11
C GLU A 52 -10.67 -18.48 6.30
N GLU A 53 -11.93 -18.67 5.93
CA GLU A 53 -12.50 -19.75 5.13
C GLU A 53 -12.09 -19.73 3.65
N ASN A 54 -11.59 -18.60 3.14
CA ASN A 54 -11.15 -18.44 1.75
C ASN A 54 -9.63 -18.27 1.61
N LYS A 55 -8.87 -18.43 2.71
CA LYS A 55 -7.42 -18.32 2.64
C LYS A 55 -6.82 -19.50 1.89
N LEU A 56 -5.97 -19.21 0.91
CA LEU A 56 -5.17 -20.19 0.17
C LEU A 56 -4.02 -20.68 1.05
N ARG A 57 -4.13 -21.88 1.63
CA ARG A 57 -3.18 -22.45 2.60
C ARG A 57 -2.38 -23.60 2.05
N THR A 58 -2.97 -24.37 1.15
CA THR A 58 -2.32 -25.53 0.55
C THR A 58 -1.77 -25.20 -0.84
N ALA A 59 -0.87 -26.05 -1.33
CA ALA A 59 -0.41 -25.94 -2.71
C ALA A 59 -1.57 -26.09 -3.72
N ALA A 60 -2.56 -26.94 -3.41
CA ALA A 60 -3.73 -27.13 -4.26
C ALA A 60 -4.59 -25.86 -4.33
N ASP A 61 -4.88 -25.23 -3.18
CA ASP A 61 -5.63 -23.96 -3.15
C ASP A 61 -4.94 -22.88 -4.00
N ILE A 62 -3.60 -22.86 -3.96
CA ILE A 62 -2.80 -21.90 -4.73
C ILE A 62 -2.89 -22.22 -6.22
N ASP A 63 -2.69 -23.49 -6.62
CA ASP A 63 -2.67 -23.91 -8.02
C ASP A 63 -4.03 -23.76 -8.70
N GLU A 64 -5.14 -23.77 -7.95
CA GLU A 64 -6.48 -23.43 -8.44
C GLU A 64 -6.61 -21.95 -8.88
N VAL A 65 -5.82 -21.06 -8.27
CA VAL A 65 -5.96 -19.61 -8.44
C VAL A 65 -4.80 -18.99 -9.21
N ILE A 66 -3.59 -19.53 -9.05
CA ILE A 66 -2.35 -18.94 -9.55
C ILE A 66 -1.55 -20.00 -10.30
N SER A 67 -1.14 -19.67 -11.52
CA SER A 67 -0.23 -20.48 -12.31
C SER A 67 1.05 -19.70 -12.61
N ALA A 68 2.14 -20.42 -12.77
CA ALA A 68 3.40 -19.92 -13.31
C ALA A 68 3.86 -20.74 -14.54
N GLU A 69 2.89 -21.27 -15.28
CA GLU A 69 3.09 -22.13 -16.45
C GLU A 69 2.47 -21.51 -17.70
N ILE A 70 3.03 -21.83 -18.86
CA ILE A 70 2.47 -21.51 -20.16
C ILE A 70 1.35 -22.52 -20.43
N PRO A 71 0.09 -22.08 -20.65
CA PRO A 71 -1.01 -22.99 -20.96
C PRO A 71 -0.76 -23.79 -22.24
N ASP A 72 -1.34 -24.98 -22.34
CA ASP A 72 -1.28 -25.77 -23.57
C ASP A 72 -2.03 -25.02 -24.70
N PRO A 73 -1.40 -24.76 -25.85
CA PRO A 73 -2.01 -23.98 -26.93
C PRO A 73 -3.19 -24.67 -27.62
N GLN A 74 -3.32 -26.00 -27.52
CA GLN A 74 -4.45 -26.75 -28.04
C GLN A 74 -5.62 -26.76 -27.05
N GLN A 75 -5.33 -26.87 -25.75
CA GLN A 75 -6.37 -26.97 -24.71
C GLN A 75 -6.86 -25.60 -24.23
N ASP A 76 -5.98 -24.61 -24.10
CA ASP A 76 -6.31 -23.23 -23.72
C ASP A 76 -5.58 -22.20 -24.61
N PRO A 77 -5.99 -22.07 -25.89
CA PRO A 77 -5.37 -21.14 -26.84
C PRO A 77 -5.45 -19.67 -26.36
N VAL A 78 -6.55 -19.30 -25.70
CA VAL A 78 -6.78 -17.93 -25.22
C VAL A 78 -5.86 -17.62 -24.03
N GLY A 79 -5.70 -18.56 -23.09
CA GLY A 79 -4.75 -18.43 -21.99
C GLY A 79 -3.32 -18.41 -22.50
N TYR A 80 -2.97 -19.28 -23.45
CA TYR A 80 -1.66 -19.31 -24.09
C TYR A 80 -1.29 -17.96 -24.70
N GLU A 81 -2.15 -17.39 -25.54
CA GLU A 81 -1.91 -16.08 -26.16
C GLU A 81 -1.71 -14.98 -25.11
N ALA A 82 -2.58 -14.95 -24.10
CA ALA A 82 -2.51 -13.94 -23.04
C ALA A 82 -1.20 -14.05 -22.22
N VAL A 83 -0.79 -15.27 -21.84
CA VAL A 83 0.44 -15.50 -21.07
C VAL A 83 1.68 -15.15 -21.90
N CYS A 84 1.73 -15.58 -23.16
CA CYS A 84 2.83 -15.26 -24.07
C CYS A 84 3.01 -13.74 -24.24
N LYS A 85 1.90 -13.03 -24.35
CA LYS A 85 1.90 -11.57 -24.58
C LYS A 85 2.23 -10.77 -23.32
N TYR A 86 1.67 -11.16 -22.18
CA TYR A 86 1.65 -10.30 -20.99
C TYR A 86 2.51 -10.81 -19.82
N MET A 87 2.82 -12.10 -19.72
CA MET A 87 3.40 -12.70 -18.51
C MET A 87 4.80 -13.29 -18.67
N LEU A 88 5.37 -13.30 -19.88
CA LEU A 88 6.75 -13.77 -20.09
C LEU A 88 7.79 -12.71 -19.72
N HIS A 89 8.61 -13.01 -18.72
CA HIS A 89 9.78 -12.22 -18.33
C HIS A 89 10.94 -12.45 -19.30
N GLY A 90 11.32 -11.39 -20.02
CA GLY A 90 12.40 -11.41 -20.99
C GLY A 90 11.99 -10.91 -22.37
N PRO A 91 12.97 -10.77 -23.30
CA PRO A 91 14.39 -11.13 -23.15
C PRO A 91 15.19 -10.17 -22.22
N TYR A 92 16.26 -10.67 -21.61
CA TYR A 92 17.22 -9.95 -20.74
C TYR A 92 18.61 -10.59 -20.87
N GLY A 93 19.62 -10.11 -20.13
CA GLY A 93 20.98 -10.66 -20.20
C GLY A 93 21.68 -10.23 -21.48
N GLU A 94 22.43 -11.13 -22.11
CA GLU A 94 23.09 -10.87 -23.41
C GLU A 94 22.07 -10.56 -24.51
N ALA A 95 20.91 -11.23 -24.50
CA ALA A 95 19.84 -11.00 -25.46
C ALA A 95 19.21 -9.59 -25.33
N ASN A 96 19.32 -8.95 -24.16
CA ASN A 96 18.88 -7.56 -23.96
C ASN A 96 19.53 -6.95 -22.70
N THR A 97 20.71 -6.36 -22.87
CA THR A 97 21.49 -5.73 -21.79
C THR A 97 20.82 -4.46 -21.24
N ASN A 98 19.91 -3.85 -22.01
CA ASN A 98 19.18 -2.63 -21.64
C ASN A 98 17.90 -2.90 -20.83
N ALA A 99 17.54 -4.17 -20.63
CA ALA A 99 16.36 -4.54 -19.87
C ALA A 99 16.39 -3.89 -18.47
N PRO A 100 15.27 -3.34 -17.94
CA PRO A 100 15.24 -2.66 -16.65
C PRO A 100 15.79 -3.50 -15.49
N CYS A 101 15.64 -4.82 -15.57
CA CYS A 101 16.14 -5.77 -14.59
C CYS A 101 17.67 -5.95 -14.60
N MET A 102 18.37 -5.44 -15.62
CA MET A 102 19.83 -5.53 -15.77
C MET A 102 20.57 -4.26 -15.31
N ARG A 103 19.84 -3.18 -15.01
CA ARG A 103 20.45 -1.86 -14.72
C ARG A 103 21.15 -1.78 -13.36
N ASP A 104 20.79 -2.62 -12.40
CA ASP A 104 21.44 -2.68 -11.09
C ASP A 104 22.63 -3.64 -11.16
N LYS A 105 23.80 -3.13 -11.59
CA LYS A 105 25.03 -3.92 -11.75
C LYS A 105 25.49 -4.62 -10.46
N LYS A 106 25.07 -4.16 -9.27
CA LYS A 106 25.39 -4.81 -7.98
C LYS A 106 24.53 -6.06 -7.73
N ARG A 107 23.29 -6.07 -8.21
CA ARG A 107 22.38 -7.25 -8.11
C ARG A 107 22.44 -8.15 -9.32
N SER A 108 22.87 -7.60 -10.45
CA SER A 108 23.04 -8.28 -11.73
C SER A 108 24.50 -8.58 -12.07
N SER A 109 25.38 -8.59 -11.08
CA SER A 109 26.76 -9.03 -11.27
C SER A 109 26.75 -10.44 -11.85
N ASN A 110 27.55 -10.66 -12.91
CA ASN A 110 27.63 -11.88 -13.72
C ASN A 110 26.44 -12.16 -14.67
N GLY A 111 25.69 -11.14 -15.11
CA GLY A 111 24.64 -11.31 -16.12
C GLY A 111 23.32 -11.89 -15.58
N ILE A 112 23.17 -11.96 -14.25
CA ILE A 112 21.99 -12.51 -13.58
C ILE A 112 20.89 -11.46 -13.50
N CYS A 113 19.65 -11.82 -13.86
CA CYS A 113 18.51 -10.93 -13.74
C CYS A 113 18.25 -10.57 -12.26
N SER A 114 18.05 -9.27 -11.94
CA SER A 114 17.72 -8.83 -10.57
C SER A 114 16.40 -9.36 -10.01
N LYS A 115 15.59 -10.01 -10.85
CA LYS A 115 14.35 -10.72 -10.47
C LYS A 115 14.55 -12.25 -10.35
N HIS A 116 15.78 -12.71 -10.51
CA HIS A 116 16.20 -14.12 -10.48
C HIS A 116 15.42 -14.96 -11.48
N TYR A 117 15.35 -14.48 -12.73
CA TYR A 117 14.91 -15.26 -13.87
C TYR A 117 16.13 -15.71 -14.70
N PRO A 118 16.09 -16.89 -15.33
CA PRO A 118 14.99 -17.86 -15.29
C PRO A 118 14.84 -18.48 -13.89
N LYS A 119 13.62 -18.88 -13.52
CA LYS A 119 13.37 -19.65 -12.28
C LYS A 119 13.76 -21.11 -12.50
N GLU A 120 13.96 -21.85 -11.42
CA GLU A 120 14.12 -23.31 -11.52
C GLU A 120 12.80 -23.97 -11.92
N PHE A 121 12.90 -25.11 -12.61
CA PHE A 121 11.74 -25.99 -12.79
C PHE A 121 11.33 -26.60 -11.46
N ASN A 122 10.04 -26.81 -11.29
CA ASN A 122 9.48 -27.41 -10.09
C ASN A 122 8.21 -28.19 -10.45
N SER A 123 8.12 -29.46 -10.06
CA SER A 123 7.01 -30.34 -10.41
C SER A 123 5.73 -30.04 -9.62
N ALA A 124 5.82 -29.36 -8.46
CA ALA A 124 4.66 -29.02 -7.64
C ALA A 124 4.86 -27.71 -6.88
N THR A 125 3.78 -26.99 -6.60
CA THR A 125 3.84 -25.81 -5.73
C THR A 125 4.21 -26.21 -4.31
N SER A 126 5.14 -25.48 -3.69
CA SER A 126 5.61 -25.76 -2.34
C SER A 126 5.92 -24.47 -1.57
N PHE A 127 6.28 -24.59 -0.30
CA PHE A 127 6.70 -23.47 0.54
C PHE A 127 8.17 -23.61 0.91
N ASP A 128 8.95 -22.55 0.72
CA ASP A 128 10.34 -22.53 1.15
C ASP A 128 10.47 -22.48 2.69
N LYS A 129 11.71 -22.62 3.21
CA LYS A 129 12.00 -22.50 4.66
C LYS A 129 11.58 -21.16 5.28
N PHE A 130 11.35 -20.15 4.46
CA PHE A 130 10.88 -18.84 4.87
C PHE A 130 9.38 -18.67 4.69
N GLY A 131 8.63 -19.69 4.25
CA GLY A 131 7.19 -19.67 4.00
C GLY A 131 6.79 -18.89 2.75
N ASN A 132 7.70 -18.62 1.81
CA ASN A 132 7.33 -18.09 0.50
C ASN A 132 6.90 -19.23 -0.42
N VAL A 133 5.96 -18.93 -1.32
CA VAL A 133 5.49 -19.91 -2.31
C VAL A 133 6.53 -20.07 -3.42
N VAL A 134 6.89 -21.31 -3.69
CA VAL A 134 7.65 -21.74 -4.87
C VAL A 134 6.66 -22.40 -5.83
N TYR A 135 6.18 -21.65 -6.82
CA TYR A 135 5.16 -22.12 -7.76
C TYR A 135 5.65 -23.28 -8.62
N ARG A 136 4.72 -24.17 -8.98
CA ARG A 136 4.93 -25.20 -10.00
C ARG A 136 5.33 -24.58 -11.32
N ARG A 137 6.35 -25.17 -11.94
CA ARG A 137 6.91 -24.86 -13.27
C ARG A 137 7.36 -26.16 -13.88
N SER A 138 6.45 -26.89 -14.52
CA SER A 138 6.78 -28.16 -15.16
C SER A 138 7.75 -27.95 -16.33
N ASN A 139 8.61 -28.94 -16.60
CA ASN A 139 9.39 -28.97 -17.83
C ASN A 139 8.55 -29.66 -18.93
N SER A 140 7.46 -29.01 -19.34
CA SER A 140 6.51 -29.55 -20.32
C SER A 140 7.04 -29.60 -21.76
N GLY A 141 8.22 -29.04 -22.02
CA GLY A 141 8.75 -28.84 -23.37
C GLY A 141 8.10 -27.67 -24.13
N THR A 142 7.17 -26.93 -23.52
CA THR A 142 6.52 -25.76 -24.14
C THR A 142 7.51 -24.59 -24.24
N GLU A 143 7.72 -24.12 -25.46
CA GLU A 143 8.65 -23.03 -25.78
C GLU A 143 7.98 -21.94 -26.60
N VAL A 144 8.32 -20.68 -26.31
CA VAL A 144 7.79 -19.48 -26.95
C VAL A 144 8.94 -18.64 -27.45
N GLN A 145 8.95 -18.39 -28.76
CA GLN A 145 9.96 -17.54 -29.39
C GLN A 145 9.64 -16.06 -29.14
N LYS A 146 10.61 -15.32 -28.59
CA LYS A 146 10.49 -13.87 -28.39
C LYS A 146 11.76 -13.18 -28.90
N GLY A 147 11.72 -12.75 -30.16
CA GLY A 147 12.92 -12.30 -30.87
C GLY A 147 13.88 -13.47 -31.07
N ASN A 148 15.13 -13.32 -30.63
CA ASN A 148 16.16 -14.37 -30.71
C ASN A 148 16.21 -15.26 -29.46
N SER A 149 15.30 -15.07 -28.50
CA SER A 149 15.28 -15.84 -27.25
C SER A 149 14.13 -16.83 -27.23
N VAL A 150 14.42 -18.03 -26.74
CA VAL A 150 13.44 -19.08 -26.46
C VAL A 150 13.06 -19.02 -24.99
N LEU A 151 11.79 -18.80 -24.69
CA LEU A 151 11.25 -18.71 -23.33
C LEU A 151 10.37 -19.94 -23.03
N ASN A 152 10.35 -20.37 -21.77
CA ASN A 152 9.59 -21.52 -21.29
C ASN A 152 9.00 -21.21 -19.89
N ASN A 153 8.42 -22.21 -19.22
CA ASN A 153 7.82 -22.07 -17.88
C ASN A 153 8.71 -21.41 -16.84
N ARG A 154 10.05 -21.44 -16.99
CA ARG A 154 10.98 -20.75 -16.09
C ARG A 154 10.90 -19.22 -16.17
N HIS A 155 10.30 -18.68 -17.22
CA HIS A 155 10.22 -17.25 -17.53
C HIS A 155 8.85 -16.64 -17.21
N VAL A 156 7.86 -17.46 -16.82
CA VAL A 156 6.50 -16.99 -16.58
C VAL A 156 6.41 -16.26 -15.23
N VAL A 157 5.88 -15.05 -15.24
CA VAL A 157 5.50 -14.34 -14.01
C VAL A 157 4.19 -14.93 -13.48
N PRO A 158 4.07 -15.27 -12.18
CA PRO A 158 2.86 -15.86 -11.62
C PRO A 158 1.60 -15.02 -11.92
N TYR A 159 0.51 -15.68 -12.32
CA TYR A 159 -0.69 -14.99 -12.80
C TYR A 159 -1.95 -15.78 -12.44
N ASN A 160 -3.09 -15.09 -12.40
CA ASN A 160 -4.40 -15.72 -12.44
C ASN A 160 -4.92 -15.70 -13.88
N ARG A 161 -5.16 -16.87 -14.47
CA ARG A 161 -5.51 -17.04 -15.90
C ARG A 161 -6.73 -16.20 -16.30
N ASN A 162 -7.80 -16.27 -15.52
CA ASN A 162 -9.07 -15.63 -15.86
C ASN A 162 -8.99 -14.09 -15.72
N LEU A 163 -8.29 -13.56 -14.72
CA LEU A 163 -8.01 -12.13 -14.64
C LEU A 163 -7.15 -11.65 -15.80
N LEU A 164 -6.13 -12.42 -16.18
CA LEU A 164 -5.24 -12.08 -17.28
C LEU A 164 -6.01 -11.93 -18.60
N VAL A 165 -6.85 -12.92 -18.92
CA VAL A 165 -7.67 -12.92 -20.13
C VAL A 165 -8.69 -11.79 -20.12
N ARG A 166 -9.36 -11.54 -18.98
CA ARG A 166 -10.36 -10.48 -18.83
C ARG A 166 -9.74 -9.08 -18.95
N MET A 167 -8.57 -8.88 -18.36
CA MET A 167 -7.97 -7.55 -18.24
C MET A 167 -7.02 -7.22 -19.39
N GLN A 168 -6.49 -8.22 -20.11
CA GLN A 168 -5.55 -8.05 -21.22
C GLN A 168 -4.38 -7.12 -20.84
N ALA A 169 -3.76 -7.39 -19.70
CA ALA A 169 -2.70 -6.58 -19.10
C ALA A 169 -1.73 -7.45 -18.30
N HIS A 170 -0.49 -6.98 -18.09
CA HIS A 170 0.46 -7.67 -17.21
C HIS A 170 -0.03 -7.60 -15.75
N ILE A 171 -0.40 -8.74 -15.16
CA ILE A 171 -0.92 -8.85 -13.78
C ILE A 171 -0.16 -9.95 -13.05
N ASN A 172 0.80 -9.56 -12.20
CA ASN A 172 1.46 -10.49 -11.28
C ASN A 172 0.56 -10.75 -10.07
N VAL A 173 0.24 -12.01 -9.79
CA VAL A 173 -0.56 -12.41 -8.63
C VAL A 173 0.29 -13.32 -7.75
N GLU A 174 0.45 -12.96 -6.47
CA GLU A 174 1.23 -13.74 -5.52
C GLU A 174 0.51 -13.93 -4.19
N VAL A 175 0.63 -15.13 -3.60
CA VAL A 175 0.16 -15.38 -2.23
C VAL A 175 1.14 -14.82 -1.21
N CYS A 176 0.63 -13.97 -0.32
CA CYS A 176 1.40 -13.32 0.72
C CYS A 176 1.30 -14.08 2.06
N HIS A 177 2.20 -15.03 2.32
CA HIS A 177 2.17 -15.80 3.58
C HIS A 177 2.85 -15.10 4.77
N LYS A 178 3.67 -14.05 4.56
CA LYS A 178 4.37 -13.31 5.64
C LYS A 178 4.42 -11.80 5.42
N GLY A 179 4.62 -11.04 6.49
CA GLY A 179 4.61 -9.57 6.52
C GLY A 179 5.68 -8.83 5.68
N LYS A 180 6.53 -9.53 4.93
CA LYS A 180 7.50 -8.89 4.00
C LYS A 180 6.78 -8.15 2.86
N LEU A 181 5.68 -8.68 2.34
CA LEU A 181 4.86 -8.00 1.32
C LEU A 181 4.07 -6.81 1.90
N ILE A 182 3.72 -6.85 3.19
CA ILE A 182 3.18 -5.69 3.89
C ILE A 182 4.22 -4.55 3.87
N LYS A 183 5.48 -4.81 4.24
CA LYS A 183 6.56 -3.81 4.13
C LYS A 183 6.75 -3.30 2.70
N TYR A 184 6.64 -4.19 1.71
CA TYR A 184 6.73 -3.82 0.29
C TYR A 184 5.61 -2.84 -0.11
N LEU A 185 4.34 -3.09 0.26
CA LEU A 185 3.27 -2.14 -0.06
C LEU A 185 3.40 -0.84 0.72
N PHE A 186 3.75 -0.90 2.01
CA PHE A 186 4.01 0.31 2.81
C PHE A 186 5.03 1.22 2.14
N LYS A 187 6.10 0.65 1.54
CA LYS A 187 7.07 1.42 0.76
C LYS A 187 6.39 2.27 -0.32
N TYR A 188 5.43 1.73 -1.09
CA TYR A 188 4.77 2.48 -2.17
C TYR A 188 3.72 3.46 -1.67
N VAL A 189 3.04 3.12 -0.57
CA VAL A 189 2.07 4.01 0.09
C VAL A 189 2.76 5.18 0.77
N THR A 190 3.96 4.99 1.32
CA THR A 190 4.75 6.04 1.98
C THR A 190 5.80 6.65 1.06
N LYS A 191 5.91 6.20 -0.19
CA LYS A 191 6.80 6.82 -1.17
C LYS A 191 6.27 8.23 -1.43
N GLY A 192 7.08 9.23 -1.10
CA GLY A 192 6.77 10.62 -1.40
C GLY A 192 6.57 10.82 -2.92
N PRO A 193 5.96 11.94 -3.32
CA PRO A 193 5.84 12.25 -4.74
C PRO A 193 7.23 12.35 -5.38
N ASP A 194 7.30 12.11 -6.69
CA ASP A 194 8.54 12.35 -7.43
C ASP A 194 8.89 13.83 -7.35
N ARG A 195 10.10 14.13 -6.88
CA ARG A 195 10.64 15.49 -6.77
C ARG A 195 11.82 15.65 -7.72
N SER A 196 11.95 16.85 -8.26
CA SER A 196 13.05 17.27 -9.10
C SER A 196 13.63 18.55 -8.52
N LEU A 197 14.94 18.56 -8.34
CA LEU A 197 15.67 19.78 -8.03
C LEU A 197 15.84 20.55 -9.34
N VAL A 198 15.31 21.77 -9.39
CA VAL A 198 15.44 22.66 -10.55
C VAL A 198 16.37 23.80 -10.13
N ILE A 199 17.35 24.11 -10.98
CA ILE A 199 18.21 25.28 -10.80
C ILE A 199 17.61 26.41 -11.62
N ALA A 200 17.22 27.50 -10.97
CA ALA A 200 16.74 28.69 -11.65
C ALA A 200 17.95 29.58 -11.98
N GLU A 201 18.40 29.58 -13.23
CA GLU A 201 19.41 30.50 -13.73
C GLU A 201 18.73 31.77 -14.24
N ASN A 202 19.22 32.94 -13.83
CA ASN A 202 18.73 34.22 -14.35
C ASN A 202 19.14 34.35 -15.82
N ALA A 203 18.16 34.46 -16.72
CA ALA A 203 18.37 34.61 -18.16
C ALA A 203 19.16 35.89 -18.54
N ASP A 204 19.22 36.88 -17.64
CA ASP A 204 19.89 38.17 -17.86
C ASP A 204 21.38 38.18 -17.48
N ALA A 205 22.00 37.02 -17.23
CA ALA A 205 23.45 36.96 -17.06
C ALA A 205 24.11 37.00 -18.46
N PRO A 206 24.85 38.08 -18.83
CA PRO A 206 25.57 38.09 -20.08
C PRO A 206 26.60 36.96 -20.06
N HIS A 207 26.69 36.19 -21.15
CA HIS A 207 27.79 35.27 -21.43
C HIS A 207 29.09 36.07 -21.70
N ASN A 208 29.52 36.89 -20.74
CA ASN A 208 30.77 37.62 -20.84
C ASN A 208 31.80 36.94 -19.95
N ASN A 209 32.76 36.27 -20.62
CA ASN A 209 34.03 35.82 -20.07
C ASN A 209 34.87 37.04 -19.64
N VAL A 210 34.50 37.70 -18.54
CA VAL A 210 35.36 38.69 -17.90
C VAL A 210 35.34 38.45 -16.40
N GLU A 211 36.50 38.06 -15.88
CA GLU A 211 36.83 38.03 -14.47
C GLU A 211 36.59 39.42 -13.86
N VAL A 212 35.45 39.61 -13.21
CA VAL A 212 35.25 40.74 -12.30
C VAL A 212 34.81 40.18 -10.95
N GLN A 213 35.75 40.26 -10.01
CA GLN A 213 35.60 39.98 -8.58
C GLN A 213 34.59 40.93 -7.93
N SER A 214 33.31 40.73 -8.21
CA SER A 214 32.26 41.12 -7.28
C SER A 214 31.60 39.84 -6.81
N ALA A 215 31.77 39.51 -5.53
CA ALA A 215 31.06 38.42 -4.88
C ALA A 215 29.57 38.78 -4.86
N LYS A 216 28.90 38.56 -6.00
CA LYS A 216 27.45 38.61 -6.12
C LYS A 216 26.94 37.65 -5.06
N TYR A 217 26.22 38.17 -4.07
CA TYR A 217 25.60 37.37 -3.00
C TYR A 217 24.77 36.28 -3.67
N ARG A 218 25.35 35.07 -3.79
CA ARG A 218 24.68 33.89 -4.31
C ARG A 218 24.00 33.25 -3.12
N ASP A 219 22.70 33.48 -3.01
CA ASP A 219 21.88 32.72 -2.08
C ASP A 219 21.78 31.29 -2.62
N GLU A 220 22.69 30.43 -2.15
CA GLU A 220 22.76 29.01 -2.52
C GLU A 220 21.43 28.30 -2.22
N ILE A 221 20.60 28.80 -1.30
CA ILE A 221 19.31 28.19 -0.94
C ILE A 221 18.23 28.59 -1.95
N GLN A 222 18.22 29.83 -2.43
CA GLN A 222 17.24 30.29 -3.43
C GLN A 222 17.53 29.79 -4.85
N GLN A 223 18.74 29.34 -5.16
CA GLN A 223 19.08 28.78 -6.47
C GLN A 223 18.40 27.43 -6.76
N PHE A 224 18.06 26.67 -5.72
CA PHE A 224 17.49 25.34 -5.87
C PHE A 224 16.00 25.34 -5.52
N ILE A 225 15.16 25.10 -6.52
CA ILE A 225 13.74 24.91 -6.32
C ILE A 225 13.46 23.41 -6.26
N ASP A 226 13.04 22.95 -5.09
CA ASP A 226 12.60 21.57 -4.89
C ASP A 226 11.15 21.38 -5.37
N CYS A 227 11.00 21.15 -6.66
CA CYS A 227 9.72 21.02 -7.35
C CYS A 227 9.17 19.60 -7.29
N ARG A 228 7.85 19.49 -7.25
CA ARG A 228 7.16 18.23 -7.51
C ARG A 228 7.03 18.01 -9.02
N SER A 229 7.46 16.85 -9.50
CA SER A 229 7.21 16.42 -10.88
C SER A 229 5.88 15.67 -10.95
N LEU A 230 5.04 16.04 -11.92
CA LEU A 230 3.78 15.36 -12.22
C LEU A 230 3.85 14.79 -13.64
N SER A 231 3.56 13.51 -13.80
CA SER A 231 3.32 12.94 -15.13
C SER A 231 1.97 13.43 -15.68
N SER A 232 1.81 13.41 -17.00
CA SER A 232 0.53 13.73 -17.64
C SER A 232 -0.61 12.82 -17.15
N TYR A 233 -0.31 11.54 -16.87
CA TYR A 233 -1.30 10.60 -16.34
C TYR A 233 -1.72 10.93 -14.91
N GLU A 234 -0.77 11.30 -14.04
CA GLU A 234 -1.05 11.71 -12.67
C GLU A 234 -1.86 13.02 -12.63
N ALA A 235 -1.52 13.99 -13.49
CA ALA A 235 -2.25 15.25 -13.58
C ALA A 235 -3.72 15.01 -13.93
N ILE A 236 -3.99 14.19 -14.95
CA ILE A 236 -5.37 13.81 -15.32
C ILE A 236 -6.05 13.04 -14.20
N TRP A 237 -5.36 12.11 -13.54
CA TRP A 237 -5.91 11.34 -12.43
C TRP A 237 -6.38 12.26 -11.29
N ARG A 238 -5.56 13.27 -10.95
CA ARG A 238 -5.87 14.27 -9.93
C ARG A 238 -7.01 15.21 -10.35
N LEU A 239 -7.03 15.65 -11.61
CA LEU A 239 -8.10 16.50 -12.14
C LEU A 239 -9.47 15.81 -12.10
N ASN A 240 -9.51 14.49 -12.25
CA ASN A 240 -10.75 13.71 -12.12
C ASN A 240 -11.04 13.26 -10.68
N GLU A 241 -10.24 13.70 -9.71
CA GLU A 241 -10.36 13.36 -8.28
C GLU A 241 -10.37 11.84 -7.99
N TYR A 242 -9.73 11.05 -8.87
CA TYR A 242 -9.65 9.61 -8.66
C TYR A 242 -8.75 9.29 -7.46
N PRO A 243 -9.13 8.33 -6.61
CA PRO A 243 -8.36 8.00 -5.42
C PRO A 243 -7.03 7.34 -5.81
N ILE A 244 -5.92 7.92 -5.35
CA ILE A 244 -4.57 7.35 -5.57
C ILE A 244 -4.31 6.22 -4.56
N HIS A 245 -4.77 6.38 -3.33
CA HIS A 245 -4.65 5.39 -2.27
C HIS A 245 -6.03 5.02 -1.75
N VAL A 246 -6.31 3.72 -1.69
CA VAL A 246 -7.54 3.21 -1.09
C VAL A 246 -7.18 2.23 0.01
N ARG A 247 -7.91 2.32 1.11
CA ARG A 247 -7.84 1.41 2.26
C ARG A 247 -9.26 1.16 2.72
N GLU A 248 -9.67 -0.09 2.65
CA GLU A 248 -10.98 -0.49 3.12
C GLU A 248 -10.84 -1.77 3.95
N PRO A 249 -11.41 -1.83 5.16
CA PRO A 249 -12.16 -0.78 5.85
C PRO A 249 -11.28 0.42 6.26
N ALA A 250 -11.92 1.52 6.65
CA ALA A 250 -11.21 2.69 7.17
C ALA A 250 -10.43 2.32 8.45
N VAL A 251 -9.27 2.96 8.67
CA VAL A 251 -8.47 2.76 9.90
C VAL A 251 -8.46 4.05 10.69
N VAL A 252 -8.97 4.02 11.93
CA VAL A 252 -9.00 5.16 12.85
C VAL A 252 -7.84 5.05 13.82
N ARG A 253 -6.93 6.03 13.79
CA ARG A 253 -5.80 6.09 14.72
C ARG A 253 -6.26 6.69 16.05
N LEU A 254 -6.23 5.88 17.10
CA LEU A 254 -6.66 6.24 18.44
C LEU A 254 -5.47 6.75 19.26
N GLY A 255 -5.63 7.92 19.87
CA GLY A 255 -4.59 8.54 20.71
C GLY A 255 -4.53 7.91 22.10
N VAL A 256 -3.36 7.94 22.72
CA VAL A 256 -3.14 7.54 24.11
C VAL A 256 -2.32 8.62 24.80
N HIS A 257 -2.72 8.95 26.02
CA HIS A 257 -2.02 9.85 26.92
C HIS A 257 -2.48 9.58 28.35
N LEU A 258 -1.64 9.92 29.32
CA LEU A 258 -2.03 9.94 30.73
C LEU A 258 -3.00 11.10 31.00
N ASP A 259 -3.59 11.08 32.19
CA ASP A 259 -4.47 12.15 32.65
C ASP A 259 -3.73 13.50 32.64
N GLY A 260 -4.39 14.53 32.11
CA GLY A 260 -3.80 15.87 31.92
C GLY A 260 -2.69 15.98 30.87
N GLN A 261 -2.25 14.88 30.24
CA GLN A 261 -1.11 14.88 29.29
C GLN A 261 -1.53 14.82 27.81
N GLN A 262 -2.78 15.19 27.48
CA GLN A 262 -3.25 15.29 26.11
C GLN A 262 -2.49 16.36 25.32
N LYS A 263 -2.16 16.04 24.05
CA LYS A 263 -1.59 17.01 23.13
C LYS A 263 -2.70 17.87 22.53
N ILE A 264 -2.61 19.18 22.71
CA ILE A 264 -3.53 20.16 22.14
C ILE A 264 -2.84 20.84 20.95
N PRO A 265 -3.23 20.55 19.69
CA PRO A 265 -2.66 21.20 18.52
C PRO A 265 -3.14 22.64 18.41
N TYR A 266 -2.24 23.57 18.11
CA TYR A 266 -2.53 24.98 17.86
C TYR A 266 -1.68 25.53 16.72
N LYS A 267 -2.10 26.62 16.08
CA LYS A 267 -1.30 27.28 15.03
C LYS A 267 -0.31 28.23 15.69
N LYS A 268 0.83 28.50 15.03
CA LYS A 268 1.87 29.42 15.54
C LYS A 268 1.33 30.81 15.91
N GLN A 269 0.32 31.28 15.19
CA GLN A 269 -0.33 32.58 15.39
C GLN A 269 -1.52 32.54 16.35
N SER A 270 -1.89 31.36 16.88
CA SER A 270 -3.03 31.22 17.79
C SER A 270 -2.70 31.77 19.18
N ASN A 271 -3.65 32.49 19.78
CA ASN A 271 -3.57 32.88 21.19
C ASN A 271 -3.76 31.64 22.09
N VAL A 272 -2.75 31.33 22.92
CA VAL A 272 -2.75 30.14 23.78
C VAL A 272 -3.90 30.14 24.79
N ARG A 273 -4.27 31.29 25.37
CA ARG A 273 -5.38 31.38 26.33
C ARG A 273 -6.70 31.02 25.67
N ASN A 274 -6.93 31.47 24.44
CA ASN A 274 -8.14 31.12 23.69
C ASN A 274 -8.18 29.63 23.32
N VAL A 275 -7.03 29.03 23.02
CA VAL A 275 -6.93 27.58 22.75
C VAL A 275 -7.25 26.78 24.02
N LEU A 276 -6.69 27.17 25.17
CA LEU A 276 -6.93 26.49 26.45
C LEU A 276 -8.34 26.71 26.98
N GLY A 277 -8.95 27.87 26.71
CA GLY A 277 -10.34 28.18 27.06
C GLY A 277 -11.38 27.49 26.18
N ASN A 278 -10.96 26.84 25.08
CA ASN A 278 -11.87 26.09 24.23
C ASN A 278 -12.20 24.72 24.86
N PRO A 279 -13.47 24.44 25.22
CA PRO A 279 -13.86 23.19 25.90
C PRO A 279 -13.64 21.93 25.03
N TYR A 280 -13.50 22.09 23.72
CA TYR A 280 -13.25 21.00 22.77
C TYR A 280 -11.76 20.73 22.55
N ALA A 281 -10.87 21.64 22.96
CA ALA A 281 -9.43 21.54 22.66
C ALA A 281 -8.76 20.36 23.38
N SER A 282 -9.21 20.06 24.59
CA SER A 282 -8.72 18.94 25.40
C SER A 282 -9.42 17.62 25.08
N ARG A 283 -10.55 17.61 24.36
CA ARG A 283 -11.29 16.39 24.04
C ARG A 283 -10.53 15.53 23.05
N THR A 284 -10.20 14.32 23.49
CA THR A 284 -9.53 13.29 22.69
C THR A 284 -10.44 12.08 22.53
N HIS A 285 -10.10 11.22 21.56
CA HIS A 285 -10.74 9.91 21.39
C HIS A 285 -10.85 9.12 22.71
N LEU A 286 -9.83 9.19 23.57
CA LEU A 286 -9.75 8.43 24.83
C LEU A 286 -10.65 9.03 25.91
N ILE A 287 -10.62 10.35 26.08
CA ILE A 287 -11.49 11.05 27.04
C ILE A 287 -12.97 10.85 26.67
N GLU A 288 -13.28 10.94 25.37
CA GLU A 288 -14.63 10.74 24.89
C GLU A 288 -15.07 9.27 24.89
N TRP A 289 -14.13 8.32 24.90
CA TRP A 289 -14.46 6.92 25.14
C TRP A 289 -14.93 6.70 26.59
N PHE A 290 -14.27 7.33 27.57
CA PHE A 290 -14.74 7.32 28.95
C PHE A 290 -16.13 7.97 29.09
N ALA A 291 -16.35 9.11 28.42
CA ALA A 291 -17.65 9.77 28.41
C ALA A 291 -18.73 8.90 27.75
N LEU A 292 -18.37 8.20 26.67
CA LEU A 292 -19.23 7.25 26.00
C LEU A 292 -19.60 6.06 26.89
N ASN A 293 -18.65 5.48 27.63
CA ASN A 293 -18.94 4.40 28.59
C ASN A 293 -19.86 4.85 29.74
N ARG A 294 -19.85 6.14 30.11
CA ARG A 294 -20.79 6.68 31.12
C ARG A 294 -22.22 6.70 30.61
N ARG A 295 -22.41 7.16 29.37
CA ARG A 295 -23.73 7.44 28.78
C ARG A 295 -24.38 6.24 28.10
N ASP A 296 -23.59 5.29 27.61
CA ASP A 296 -24.06 4.18 26.78
C ASP A 296 -23.55 2.83 27.34
N PRO A 297 -24.41 2.06 28.05
CA PRO A 297 -24.05 0.76 28.60
C PRO A 297 -23.62 -0.26 27.55
N GLU A 298 -24.12 -0.18 26.31
CA GLU A 298 -23.76 -1.13 25.25
C GLU A 298 -22.30 -1.01 24.85
N VAL A 299 -21.70 0.18 25.03
CA VAL A 299 -20.29 0.43 24.73
C VAL A 299 -19.37 -0.26 25.71
N ARG A 300 -19.84 -0.57 26.93
CA ARG A 300 -19.02 -1.15 28.00
C ARG A 300 -18.52 -2.56 27.69
N ILE A 301 -19.04 -3.22 26.64
CA ILE A 301 -18.52 -4.51 26.14
C ILE A 301 -17.35 -4.33 25.15
N LEU A 302 -17.11 -3.10 24.68
CA LEU A 302 -16.09 -2.78 23.70
C LEU A 302 -14.82 -2.26 24.37
N THR A 303 -13.68 -2.77 23.94
CA THR A 303 -12.39 -2.15 24.24
C THR A 303 -12.27 -0.82 23.50
N TYR A 304 -11.37 0.06 23.95
CA TYR A 304 -11.09 1.32 23.27
C TYR A 304 -10.74 1.12 21.77
N ALA A 305 -9.98 0.06 21.45
CA ALA A 305 -9.62 -0.26 20.07
C ALA A 305 -10.80 -0.72 19.19
N GLN A 306 -11.88 -1.22 19.79
CA GLN A 306 -13.06 -1.71 19.08
C GLN A 306 -14.12 -0.64 18.85
N ILE A 307 -14.00 0.53 19.50
CA ILE A 307 -14.97 1.63 19.35
C ILE A 307 -15.20 2.02 17.88
N PRO A 308 -14.16 2.17 17.04
CA PRO A 308 -14.37 2.54 15.63
C PRO A 308 -15.17 1.51 14.81
N ASN A 309 -15.29 0.27 15.30
CA ASN A 309 -16.07 -0.77 14.63
C ASN A 309 -17.53 -0.35 14.53
N ASN A 310 -18.07 0.21 15.62
CA ASN A 310 -19.49 0.54 15.78
C ASN A 310 -19.75 2.05 15.92
N TYR A 311 -18.72 2.87 16.14
CA TYR A 311 -18.84 4.31 16.32
C TYR A 311 -17.95 5.07 15.33
N THR A 312 -18.37 6.29 14.99
CA THR A 312 -17.62 7.23 14.14
C THR A 312 -17.26 8.46 14.95
N TRP A 313 -16.03 8.95 14.76
CA TRP A 313 -15.56 10.17 15.40
C TRP A 313 -16.04 11.40 14.63
N LEU A 314 -16.81 12.26 15.29
CA LEU A 314 -17.26 13.53 14.74
C LEU A 314 -16.25 14.61 15.10
N SER A 315 -15.33 14.91 14.19
CA SER A 315 -14.19 15.80 14.48
C SER A 315 -14.58 17.24 14.82
N TYR A 316 -15.74 17.71 14.33
CA TYR A 316 -16.22 19.08 14.52
C TYR A 316 -16.75 19.33 15.93
N CYS A 317 -17.42 18.35 16.55
CA CYS A 317 -17.90 18.42 17.94
C CYS A 317 -17.06 17.61 18.92
N LYS A 318 -16.07 16.84 18.43
CA LYS A 318 -15.18 15.99 19.22
C LYS A 318 -15.94 14.95 20.03
N GLU A 319 -16.80 14.17 19.38
CA GLU A 319 -17.63 13.16 20.04
C GLU A 319 -17.72 11.87 19.22
N TRP A 320 -18.02 10.76 19.91
CA TRP A 320 -18.33 9.47 19.28
C TRP A 320 -19.83 9.35 19.02
N SER A 321 -20.20 9.00 17.78
CA SER A 321 -21.59 8.76 17.38
C SER A 321 -21.75 7.36 16.80
N PRO A 322 -22.89 6.66 17.03
CA PRO A 322 -23.14 5.37 16.41
C PRO A 322 -22.94 5.40 14.89
N ARG A 323 -22.22 4.41 14.37
CA ARG A 323 -21.91 4.27 12.95
C ARG A 323 -23.17 3.81 12.22
N LYS A 324 -23.57 4.58 11.21
CA LYS A 324 -24.73 4.25 10.37
C LYS A 324 -24.47 3.19 9.31
N LYS A 325 -23.23 3.12 8.79
CA LYS A 325 -22.85 2.19 7.70
C LYS A 325 -21.39 1.75 7.79
N GLY A 326 -21.14 0.52 7.35
CA GLY A 326 -19.81 -0.04 7.18
C GLY A 326 -19.14 -0.35 8.51
N PHE A 327 -17.81 -0.44 8.46
CA PHE A 327 -16.96 -0.81 9.59
C PHE A 327 -15.64 -0.05 9.48
N ALA A 328 -15.00 0.24 10.62
CA ALA A 328 -13.65 0.77 10.66
C ALA A 328 -12.82 0.07 11.74
N ILE A 329 -11.53 -0.10 11.46
CA ILE A 329 -10.58 -0.71 12.40
C ILE A 329 -10.01 0.40 13.28
N GLY A 330 -10.16 0.27 14.60
CA GLY A 330 -9.43 1.10 15.55
C GLY A 330 -8.00 0.62 15.74
N ARG A 331 -7.03 1.54 15.61
CA ARG A 331 -5.63 1.26 15.89
C ARG A 331 -5.09 2.26 16.91
N ILE A 332 -4.86 1.77 18.12
CA ILE A 332 -4.17 2.55 19.15
C ILE A 332 -2.76 2.88 18.69
N ALA A 333 -2.40 4.17 18.77
CA ALA A 333 -1.11 4.69 18.34
C ALA A 333 0.04 3.86 18.95
N TYR A 334 1.12 3.69 18.18
CA TYR A 334 2.33 3.05 18.69
C TYR A 334 2.92 3.90 19.82
N VAL A 335 3.27 3.24 20.91
CA VAL A 335 4.00 3.80 22.05
C VAL A 335 5.18 2.86 22.29
N PRO A 336 6.43 3.36 22.25
CA PRO A 336 7.62 2.54 22.53
C PRO A 336 7.59 1.95 23.95
N PRO A 337 8.18 0.76 24.20
CA PRO A 337 8.29 0.18 25.53
C PRO A 337 8.97 1.10 26.57
N GLY A 338 9.93 1.92 26.13
CA GLY A 338 10.62 2.89 26.99
C GLY A 338 9.78 4.10 27.42
N SER A 339 8.51 4.21 27.03
CA SER A 339 7.62 5.32 27.39
C SER A 339 6.88 5.14 28.73
N GLY A 340 7.34 4.21 29.57
CA GLY A 340 6.84 4.01 30.93
C GLY A 340 5.33 3.79 30.98
N ASP A 341 4.65 4.53 31.86
CA ASP A 341 3.21 4.40 32.12
C ASP A 341 2.32 4.51 30.87
N VAL A 342 2.71 5.33 29.89
CA VAL A 342 1.95 5.48 28.64
C VAL A 342 1.95 4.16 27.84
N PHE A 343 3.06 3.42 27.89
CA PHE A 343 3.16 2.10 27.25
C PHE A 343 2.25 1.08 27.93
N PHE A 344 2.26 1.03 29.26
CA PHE A 344 1.40 0.13 30.02
C PHE A 344 -0.07 0.48 29.84
N LEU A 345 -0.43 1.77 29.87
CA LEU A 345 -1.78 2.25 29.57
C LEU A 345 -2.23 1.80 28.18
N ARG A 346 -1.37 1.97 27.16
CA ARG A 346 -1.66 1.50 25.80
C ARG A 346 -1.97 0.01 25.78
N MET A 347 -1.18 -0.81 26.47
CA MET A 347 -1.41 -2.25 26.54
C MET A 347 -2.73 -2.57 27.23
N LEU A 348 -3.02 -1.90 28.34
CA LEU A 348 -4.25 -2.06 29.11
C LEU A 348 -5.49 -1.75 28.27
N LEU A 349 -5.49 -0.65 27.53
CA LEU A 349 -6.57 -0.21 26.63
C LEU A 349 -6.92 -1.20 25.51
N THR A 350 -6.08 -2.21 25.26
CA THR A 350 -6.38 -3.29 24.31
C THR A 350 -7.18 -4.44 24.93
N LYS A 351 -7.36 -4.45 26.25
CA LYS A 351 -7.94 -5.58 27.01
C LYS A 351 -9.15 -5.17 27.84
N ILE A 352 -9.06 -4.01 28.49
CA ILE A 352 -10.10 -3.50 29.37
C ILE A 352 -11.32 -2.99 28.61
N ARG A 353 -12.45 -2.92 29.31
CA ARG A 353 -13.74 -2.52 28.76
C ARG A 353 -14.54 -1.81 29.85
N GLY A 354 -15.38 -0.86 29.45
CA GLY A 354 -16.35 -0.22 30.35
C GLY A 354 -15.79 0.82 31.30
N ASP A 355 -14.47 1.03 31.36
CA ASP A 355 -13.86 2.08 32.19
C ASP A 355 -14.42 3.46 31.85
N VAL A 356 -14.80 4.20 32.88
CA VAL A 356 -15.37 5.55 32.74
C VAL A 356 -14.42 6.66 33.18
N SER A 357 -13.18 6.36 33.59
CA SER A 357 -12.20 7.39 33.95
C SER A 357 -10.78 6.83 34.05
N TYR A 358 -9.79 7.73 34.12
CA TYR A 358 -8.41 7.35 34.45
C TYR A 358 -8.25 6.72 35.82
N ALA A 359 -9.09 7.08 36.79
CA ALA A 359 -9.04 6.50 38.14
C ALA A 359 -9.40 5.01 38.11
N GLN A 360 -10.43 4.64 37.35
CA GLN A 360 -10.84 3.23 37.20
C GLN A 360 -9.81 2.39 36.44
N LEU A 361 -9.05 2.99 35.52
CA LEU A 361 -7.95 2.30 34.85
C LEU A 361 -6.84 1.82 35.81
N ARG A 362 -6.75 2.43 37.01
CA ARG A 362 -5.73 2.09 38.01
C ARG A 362 -6.19 0.99 38.97
N THR A 363 -7.45 0.57 38.86
CA THR A 363 -8.06 -0.43 39.74
C THR A 363 -8.33 -1.72 38.97
N VAL A 364 -8.07 -2.88 39.58
CA VAL A 364 -8.41 -4.19 39.01
C VAL A 364 -9.58 -4.75 39.81
N ASN A 365 -10.72 -4.99 39.14
CA ASN A 365 -12.00 -5.43 39.72
C ASN A 365 -12.76 -4.41 40.58
N GLY A 366 -12.42 -3.12 40.50
CA GLY A 366 -13.06 -2.06 41.29
C GLY A 366 -12.29 -1.79 42.57
#